data_AF-A0A8T3TXU2-F1
#
_entry.id   AF-A0A8T3TXU2-F1
#
_cell.length_a   1.000
_cell.length_b   1.000
_cell.length_c   1.000
_cell.angle_alpha   90.00
_cell.angle_beta   90.00
_cell.angle_gamma   90.00
#
_symmetry.space_group_name_H-M   'P 1'
#
loop_
_entity.id
_entity.type
_entity.pdbx_description
1 polymer ?
#
loop_
_entity_poly.entity_id
_entity_poly.type
_entity_poly.pdbx_seq_one_letter_code
_entity_poly.pdbx_strand_id
1 'polypeptide(L)'
;MHPLLRNIVIGIVGLIIAGGLTALALLGEDSALSVLAMLAAAVLGLLIGLFLYSQGWLWGSRAARRRAHGQSVLIAIGGGIMALIAAVALAGLLILVLLFYLG
;
A
#
# COMPACT_ATOMS: atom_id res chain seq x y z
N MET A 1 -13.99 -17.11 -7.68
CA MET A 1 -13.85 -15.64 -7.46
C MET A 1 -13.08 -15.03 -8.62
N HIS A 2 -13.56 -13.93 -9.21
CA HIS A 2 -12.82 -13.24 -10.28
C HIS A 2 -11.47 -12.73 -9.72
N PRO A 3 -10.33 -12.97 -10.39
CA PRO A 3 -9.00 -12.65 -9.86
C PRO A 3 -8.84 -11.16 -9.50
N LEU A 4 -9.53 -10.27 -10.23
CA LEU A 4 -9.59 -8.84 -9.92
C LEU A 4 -10.16 -8.54 -8.54
N LEU A 5 -11.28 -9.18 -8.20
CA LEU A 5 -11.94 -9.00 -6.92
C LEU A 5 -11.03 -9.47 -5.78
N ARG A 6 -10.33 -10.59 -5.97
CA ARG A 6 -9.38 -11.10 -4.97
C ARG A 6 -8.26 -10.11 -4.68
N ASN A 7 -7.64 -9.53 -5.71
CA ASN A 7 -6.54 -8.58 -5.51
C ASN A 7 -7.02 -7.29 -4.83
N ILE A 8 -8.20 -6.80 -5.21
CA ILE A 8 -8.84 -5.64 -4.56
C ILE A 8 -9.09 -5.95 -3.07
N VAL A 9 -9.66 -7.12 -2.76
CA VAL A 9 -9.93 -7.53 -1.37
C VAL A 9 -8.65 -7.63 -0.56
N ILE A 10 -7.59 -8.25 -1.09
CA ILE A 10 -6.28 -8.32 -0.42
C ILE A 10 -5.74 -6.90 -0.15
N GLY A 11 -5.88 -6.00 -1.12
CA GLY A 11 -5.49 -4.60 -0.98
C GLY A 11 -6.24 -3.88 0.14
N ILE A 12 -7.58 -4.00 0.14
CA ILE A 12 -8.46 -3.39 1.14
C ILE A 12 -8.15 -3.94 2.53
N VAL A 13 -8.07 -5.27 2.69
CA VAL A 13 -7.77 -5.91 3.97
C VAL A 13 -6.40 -5.46 4.48
N GLY A 14 -5.40 -5.40 3.60
CA GLY A 14 -4.08 -4.92 3.95
C GLY A 14 -4.06 -3.45 4.40
N LEU A 15 -4.79 -2.57 3.70
CA LEU A 15 -4.96 -1.16 4.09
C LEU A 15 -5.67 -1.01 5.45
N ILE A 16 -6.67 -1.83 5.72
CA ILE A 16 -7.36 -1.85 7.03
C ILE A 16 -6.39 -2.24 8.14
N ILE A 17 -5.56 -3.28 7.92
CA ILE A 17 -4.56 -3.71 8.90
C ILE A 17 -3.53 -2.61 9.12
N ALA A 18 -2.99 -2.00 8.06
CA ALA A 18 -2.04 -0.90 8.18
C ALA A 18 -2.64 0.32 8.89
N GLY A 19 -3.89 0.66 8.59
CA GLY A 19 -4.63 1.72 9.27
C GLY A 19 -4.86 1.41 10.75
N GLY A 20 -5.21 0.17 11.08
CA GLY A 20 -5.36 -0.31 12.46
C GLY A 20 -4.06 -0.22 13.25
N LEU A 21 -2.93 -0.63 12.66
CA LEU A 21 -1.61 -0.50 13.28
C LEU A 21 -1.22 0.97 13.49
N THR A 22 -1.54 1.84 12.52
CA THR A 22 -1.31 3.29 12.66
C THR A 22 -2.15 3.88 13.78
N ALA A 23 -3.42 3.48 13.89
CA ALA A 23 -4.31 3.92 14.98
C ALA A 23 -3.82 3.43 16.35
N LEU A 24 -3.39 2.17 16.45
CA LEU A 24 -2.80 1.63 17.68
C LEU A 24 -1.52 2.37 18.06
N ALA A 25 -0.69 2.74 17.08
CA ALA A 25 0.51 3.54 17.32
C ALA A 25 0.20 4.96 17.81
N LEU A 26 -0.94 5.54 17.43
CA LEU A 26 -1.35 6.87 17.87
C LEU A 26 -2.05 6.86 19.25
N LEU A 27 -2.67 5.73 19.61
CA LEU A 27 -3.37 5.55 20.88
C LEU A 27 -2.52 4.87 21.95
N GLY A 28 -1.35 4.33 21.58
CA GLY A 28 -0.46 3.63 22.48
C GLY A 28 0.24 4.59 23.45
N GLU A 29 0.19 4.26 24.74
CA GLU A 29 0.92 4.99 25.79
C GLU A 29 2.42 4.64 25.78
N ASP A 30 2.76 3.42 25.34
CA ASP A 30 4.13 2.95 25.20
C ASP A 30 4.76 3.40 23.87
N SER A 31 5.80 4.23 23.97
CA SER A 31 6.52 4.78 22.82
C SER A 31 7.20 3.70 21.96
N ALA A 32 7.80 2.69 22.59
CA ALA A 32 8.47 1.60 21.88
C ALA A 32 7.51 0.75 21.04
N LEU A 33 6.34 0.41 21.59
CA LEU A 33 5.29 -0.33 20.89
C LEU A 33 4.69 0.49 19.74
N SER A 34 4.53 1.80 19.95
CA SER A 34 4.00 2.72 18.95
C SER A 34 4.93 2.88 17.74
N VAL A 35 6.25 2.99 17.99
CA VAL A 35 7.25 3.01 16.91
C VAL A 35 7.24 1.69 16.13
N LEU A 36 7.20 0.55 16.82
CA LEU A 36 7.15 -0.76 16.16
C LEU A 36 5.89 -0.93 15.31
N ALA A 37 4.74 -0.48 15.81
CA ALA A 37 3.46 -0.53 15.11
C ALA A 37 3.46 0.38 13.87
N MET A 38 4.02 1.60 13.97
CA MET A 38 4.20 2.49 12.82
C MET A 38 5.13 1.89 11.77
N LEU A 39 6.23 1.25 12.19
CA LEU A 39 7.20 0.63 11.30
C LEU A 39 6.56 -0.56 10.57
N ALA A 40 5.80 -1.40 11.29
CA ALA A 40 5.03 -2.49 10.71
C ALA A 40 3.95 -1.98 9.72
N ALA A 41 3.24 -0.91 10.07
CA ALA A 41 2.25 -0.28 9.20
C ALA A 41 2.89 0.25 7.89
N ALA A 42 4.05 0.89 7.99
CA ALA A 42 4.79 1.41 6.84
C ALA A 42 5.30 0.29 5.93
N VAL A 43 5.86 -0.80 6.49
CA VAL A 43 6.27 -1.98 5.72
C VAL A 43 5.08 -2.62 5.01
N LEU A 44 3.95 -2.78 5.70
CA LEU A 44 2.74 -3.34 5.09
C LEU A 44 2.22 -2.44 3.96
N GLY A 45 2.11 -1.14 4.21
CA GLY A 45 1.69 -0.16 3.20
C GLY A 45 2.56 -0.21 1.94
N LEU A 46 3.88 -0.32 2.11
CA LEU A 46 4.84 -0.49 1.01
C LEU A 46 4.57 -1.78 0.23
N LEU A 47 4.54 -2.93 0.91
CA LEU A 47 4.38 -4.24 0.27
C LEU A 47 3.06 -4.35 -0.49
N ILE A 48 1.97 -3.87 0.12
CA ILE A 48 0.63 -3.89 -0.48
C ILE A 48 0.58 -2.92 -1.66
N GLY A 49 1.09 -1.70 -1.51
CA GLY A 49 1.12 -0.71 -2.58
C GLY A 49 1.90 -1.20 -3.80
N LEU A 50 3.09 -1.78 -3.60
CA LEU A 50 3.91 -2.39 -4.66
C LEU A 50 3.20 -3.59 -5.31
N PHE A 51 2.59 -4.47 -4.50
CA PHE A 51 1.85 -5.61 -5.00
C PHE A 51 0.71 -5.15 -5.91
N LEU A 52 -0.15 -4.24 -5.43
CA LEU A 52 -1.29 -3.75 -6.21
C LEU A 52 -0.86 -2.97 -7.45
N TYR A 53 0.21 -2.17 -7.36
CA TYR A 53 0.80 -1.50 -8.52
C TYR A 53 1.26 -2.51 -9.58
N SER A 54 2.02 -3.53 -9.18
CA SER A 54 2.50 -4.57 -10.10
C SER A 54 1.36 -5.32 -10.79
N GLN A 55 0.30 -5.64 -10.05
CA GLN A 55 -0.90 -6.28 -10.59
C GLN A 55 -1.67 -5.35 -11.54
N GLY A 56 -1.81 -4.08 -11.16
CA GLY A 56 -2.41 -3.03 -11.98
C GLY A 56 -1.67 -2.84 -13.30
N TRP A 57 -0.34 -2.83 -13.28
CA TRP A 57 0.47 -2.74 -14.49
C TRP A 57 0.29 -3.94 -15.43
N LEU A 58 0.33 -5.15 -14.86
CA LEU A 58 0.16 -6.40 -15.62
C LEU A 58 -1.24 -6.53 -16.25
N TRP A 59 -2.27 -6.00 -15.60
CA TRP A 59 -3.64 -6.05 -16.11
C TRP A 59 -3.99 -4.87 -17.00
N GLY A 60 -3.47 -3.67 -16.70
CA GLY A 60 -3.61 -2.49 -17.55
C GLY A 60 -3.00 -2.71 -18.92
N SER A 61 -1.79 -3.28 -18.97
CA SER A 61 -1.12 -3.65 -20.24
C SER A 61 -1.87 -4.75 -21.02
N ARG A 62 -2.52 -5.70 -20.33
CA ARG A 62 -3.37 -6.71 -20.98
C ARG A 62 -4.69 -6.12 -21.50
N ALA A 63 -5.32 -5.22 -20.76
CA ALA A 63 -6.56 -4.55 -21.16
C ALA A 63 -6.34 -3.61 -22.34
N ALA A 64 -5.22 -2.87 -22.34
CA ALA A 64 -4.80 -2.04 -23.47
C ALA A 64 -4.64 -2.85 -24.76
N ARG A 65 -4.02 -4.03 -24.68
CA ARG A 65 -3.88 -4.96 -25.81
C ARG A 65 -5.22 -5.52 -26.32
N ARG A 66 -6.26 -5.54 -25.50
CA ARG A 66 -7.61 -6.02 -25.86
C ARG A 66 -8.55 -4.90 -26.38
N ARG A 67 -8.03 -3.68 -26.64
CA ARG A 67 -8.81 -2.49 -27.07
C ARG A 67 -9.94 -2.09 -26.12
N ALA A 68 -9.91 -2.54 -24.87
CA ALA A 68 -10.85 -2.16 -23.82
C ALA A 68 -10.38 -0.84 -23.17
N HIS A 69 -10.46 0.27 -23.92
CA HIS A 69 -9.84 1.54 -23.58
C HIS A 69 -10.31 2.11 -22.22
N GLY A 70 -11.63 2.12 -21.93
CA GLY A 70 -12.14 2.65 -20.66
C GLY A 70 -11.67 1.87 -19.42
N GLN A 71 -11.60 0.55 -19.53
CA GLN A 71 -11.15 -0.31 -18.42
C GLN A 71 -9.64 -0.20 -18.19
N SER A 72 -8.86 0.03 -19.25
CA SER A 72 -7.41 0.21 -19.15
C SER A 72 -7.02 1.49 -18.40
N VAL A 73 -7.78 2.59 -18.58
CA VAL A 73 -7.54 3.87 -17.89
C VAL A 73 -7.85 3.74 -16.40
N LEU A 74 -8.97 3.13 -16.03
CA LEU A 74 -9.33 2.88 -14.64
C LEU A 74 -8.27 2.05 -13.90
N ILE A 75 -7.74 1.01 -14.55
CA ILE A 75 -6.68 0.17 -13.98
C ILE A 75 -5.36 0.95 -13.86
N ALA A 76 -5.03 1.80 -14.83
CA ALA A 76 -3.83 2.64 -14.79
C ALA A 76 -3.89 3.68 -13.66
N ILE A 77 -5.04 4.34 -13.47
CA ILE A 77 -5.25 5.29 -12.36
C ILE A 77 -5.16 4.55 -11.03
N GLY A 78 -5.83 3.40 -10.89
CA GLY A 78 -5.76 2.59 -9.68
C GLY A 78 -4.33 2.13 -9.36
N GLY A 79 -3.58 1.70 -10.38
CA GLY A 79 -2.16 1.38 -10.23
C GLY A 79 -1.34 2.60 -9.80
N GLY A 80 -1.51 3.75 -10.45
CA GLY A 80 -0.80 4.99 -10.12
C GLY A 80 -1.03 5.46 -8.68
N ILE A 81 -2.27 5.39 -8.19
CA ILE A 81 -2.59 5.69 -6.78
C ILE A 81 -1.84 4.74 -5.84
N MET A 82 -1.75 3.45 -6.17
CA MET A 82 -1.03 2.49 -5.34
C MET A 82 0.48 2.70 -5.35
N ALA A 83 1.04 3.19 -6.45
CA ALA A 83 2.44 3.62 -6.51
C ALA A 83 2.68 4.85 -5.60
N LEU A 84 1.76 5.81 -5.57
CA LEU A 84 1.84 6.95 -4.65
C LEU A 84 1.76 6.49 -3.18
N ILE A 85 0.84 5.60 -2.85
CA ILE A 85 0.72 5.03 -1.50
C ILE A 85 2.02 4.33 -1.09
N ALA A 86 2.61 3.53 -1.98
CA ALA A 86 3.89 2.86 -1.73
C ALA A 86 5.03 3.87 -1.51
N ALA A 87 5.09 4.95 -2.31
CA ALA A 87 6.10 5.99 -2.17
C ALA A 87 5.98 6.73 -0.84
N VAL A 88 4.75 7.09 -0.42
CA VAL A 88 4.49 7.73 0.87
C VAL A 88 4.85 6.79 2.03
N ALA A 89 4.49 5.51 1.94
CA ALA A 89 4.85 4.52 2.95
C ALA A 89 6.38 4.36 3.06
N LEU A 90 7.10 4.34 1.94
CA LEU A 90 8.56 4.29 1.92
C LEU A 90 9.19 5.52 2.57
N ALA A 91 8.69 6.72 2.23
CA ALA A 91 9.16 7.97 2.83
C ALA A 91 8.92 7.99 4.34
N GLY A 92 7.72 7.57 4.79
CA GLY A 92 7.40 7.44 6.20
C GLY A 92 8.31 6.46 6.93
N LEU A 93 8.59 5.30 6.33
CA LEU A 93 9.53 4.31 6.87
C LEU A 93 10.94 4.90 7.02
N LEU A 94 11.41 5.61 6.00
CA LEU A 94 12.73 6.25 6.03
C LEU A 94 12.83 7.31 7.13
N ILE A 95 11.80 8.15 7.29
CA ILE A 95 11.73 9.15 8.36
C ILE A 95 11.72 8.48 9.74
N LEU A 96 10.93 7.41 9.93
CA LEU A 96 10.88 6.66 11.19
C LEU A 96 12.24 6.08 11.54
N VAL A 97 12.94 5.47 10.58
CA VAL A 97 14.27 4.91 10.80
C VAL A 97 15.28 5.99 11.16
N LEU A 98 15.26 7.13 10.46
CA LEU A 98 16.15 8.25 10.77
C LEU A 98 15.91 8.79 12.18
N LEU A 99 14.66 9.03 12.57
CA LEU A 99 14.33 9.67 13.85
C LEU A 99 14.50 8.77 15.07
N PHE A 100 14.29 7.45 14.94
CA PHE A 100 14.23 6.55 16.09
C PHE A 100 15.41 5.57 16.19
N TYR A 101 16.19 5.39 15.11
CA TYR A 101 17.29 4.42 15.11
C TYR A 101 18.66 5.02 14.75
N LEU A 102 18.72 6.18 14.09
CA LEU A 102 19.96 6.79 13.60
C LEU A 102 20.25 8.19 14.17
N GLY A 103 19.23 8.93 14.60
CA GLY A 103 19.32 10.23 15.28
C GLY A 103 19.27 10.10 16.79
#